data_AF-A0A3C1H193-F1
#
_entry.id   AF-A0A3C1H193-F1
#
_cell.length_a   1.000
_cell.length_b   1.000
_cell.length_c   1.000
_cell.angle_alpha   90.00
_cell.angle_beta   90.00
_cell.angle_gamma   90.00
#
_symmetry.space_group_name_H-M   'P 1'
#
loop_
_entity.id
_entity.type
_entity.pdbx_description
1 polymer ?
#
loop_
_entity_poly.entity_id
_entity_poly.type
_entity_poly.pdbx_seq_one_letter_code
_entity_poly.pdbx_strand_id
1 'polypeptide(L)'
;MSLHTNQFTAMSGLRFDKQSQTYWGYPSGYPVFVTVQPRRDSVIFRLIGKLRDESQNTAMQGAVTEFTASHTGISGMIYENRCLACAVSLTPRDTESALLMRIEELVHFAMEMGLVPCCMSCGTESGYRSYLLDDGGVTVCDNCKPYVESKLQEALEEKAAVRTNWFGIIIGALAGAVCVFFLSYFILQMSYLSFLTGVAGVLIGFALMKKLGKKVTIPAAILCGVLCLIAGIAAPVFETAKELQEYNMDNQVTAQRIVNSYEELRDTLADMTEEEIKAAEKYTGESLDLTPMKSRYEDAKMILAHTSYQPCLKDLKKMLDMDLYNDAKGELIKCMLILALSVVIGTLLIAPGVLKADSGVHTLRELTL
;
A
#
# COMPACT_ATOMS: atom_id res chain seq x y z
N MET A 1 -8.06 -12.07 17.93
CA MET A 1 -8.62 -13.38 18.38
C MET A 1 -9.05 -14.20 17.17
N SER A 2 -8.72 -15.50 17.06
CA SER A 2 -9.28 -16.38 16.02
C SER A 2 -10.55 -17.05 16.55
N LEU A 3 -11.71 -16.43 16.31
CA LEU A 3 -13.01 -17.00 16.67
C LEU A 3 -13.14 -18.39 16.04
N HIS A 4 -13.18 -19.45 16.86
CA HIS A 4 -13.36 -20.80 16.34
C HIS A 4 -14.81 -20.98 15.88
N THR A 5 -15.04 -20.76 14.58
CA THR A 5 -16.37 -20.72 13.97
C THR A 5 -17.25 -21.88 14.41
N ASN A 6 -16.77 -23.11 14.29
CA ASN A 6 -17.56 -24.31 14.61
C ASN A 6 -17.96 -24.38 16.09
N GLN A 7 -17.07 -23.95 16.98
CA GLN A 7 -17.32 -23.95 18.42
C GLN A 7 -18.33 -22.86 18.78
N PHE A 8 -18.15 -21.65 18.24
CA PHE A 8 -19.08 -20.55 18.49
C PHE A 8 -20.47 -20.82 17.90
N THR A 9 -20.60 -21.40 16.70
CA THR A 9 -21.89 -21.80 16.14
C THR A 9 -22.59 -22.86 17.00
N ALA A 10 -21.83 -23.83 17.52
CA ALA A 10 -22.38 -24.89 18.36
C ALA A 10 -22.91 -24.36 19.70
N MET A 11 -22.23 -23.37 20.30
CA MET A 11 -22.66 -22.78 21.57
C MET A 11 -23.79 -21.76 21.42
N SER A 12 -23.71 -20.90 20.41
CA SER A 12 -24.67 -19.80 20.22
C SER A 12 -25.95 -20.20 19.51
N GLY A 13 -25.96 -21.35 18.81
CA GLY A 13 -27.05 -21.73 17.91
C GLY A 13 -27.15 -20.86 16.65
N LEU A 14 -26.25 -19.89 16.48
CA LEU A 14 -26.16 -19.07 15.27
C LEU A 14 -25.51 -19.86 14.14
N ARG A 15 -25.93 -19.57 12.91
CA ARG A 15 -25.32 -20.10 11.69
C ARG A 15 -24.26 -19.15 11.18
N PHE A 16 -23.22 -19.69 10.56
CA PHE A 16 -22.15 -18.88 10.00
C PHE A 16 -22.19 -18.86 8.48
N ASP A 17 -22.24 -17.66 7.90
CA ASP A 17 -22.01 -17.47 6.48
C ASP A 17 -20.54 -17.14 6.22
N LYS A 18 -19.87 -18.03 5.47
CA LYS A 18 -18.43 -17.89 5.16
C LYS A 18 -18.13 -16.73 4.21
N GLN A 19 -19.06 -16.36 3.34
CA GLN A 19 -18.85 -15.35 2.31
C GLN A 19 -18.82 -13.94 2.91
N SER A 20 -19.73 -13.63 3.84
CA SER A 20 -19.81 -12.34 4.52
C SER A 20 -19.13 -12.30 5.88
N GLN A 21 -18.61 -13.44 6.38
CA GLN A 21 -18.04 -13.57 7.73
C GLN A 21 -19.05 -13.13 8.82
N THR A 22 -20.31 -13.49 8.65
CA THR A 22 -21.42 -13.08 9.52
C THR A 22 -22.06 -14.31 10.17
N TYR A 23 -22.18 -14.29 11.49
CA TYR A 23 -23.07 -15.19 12.23
C TYR A 23 -24.48 -14.62 12.23
N TRP A 24 -25.49 -15.46 12.06
CA TRP A 24 -26.88 -15.02 12.03
C TRP A 24 -27.82 -16.05 12.63
N GLY A 25 -28.95 -15.60 13.16
CA GLY A 25 -29.95 -16.48 13.75
C GLY A 25 -31.03 -15.73 14.51
N TYR A 26 -31.80 -16.47 15.30
CA TYR A 26 -32.97 -15.95 16.03
C TYR A 26 -32.89 -16.21 17.54
N PRO A 27 -31.84 -15.75 18.26
CA PRO A 27 -31.78 -15.89 19.70
C PRO A 27 -32.98 -15.20 20.36
N SER A 28 -33.70 -15.94 21.21
CA SER A 28 -34.94 -15.47 21.84
C SER A 28 -35.99 -14.91 20.86
N GLY A 29 -35.97 -15.36 19.60
CA GLY A 29 -36.89 -14.91 18.54
C GLY A 29 -36.46 -13.63 17.81
N TYR A 30 -35.35 -13.00 18.17
CA TYR A 30 -34.86 -11.77 17.53
C TYR A 30 -33.90 -12.05 16.39
N PRO A 31 -34.08 -11.45 15.20
CA PRO A 31 -33.12 -11.54 14.12
C PRO A 31 -31.82 -10.83 14.53
N VAL A 32 -30.77 -11.63 14.75
CA VAL A 32 -29.44 -11.16 15.16
C VAL A 32 -28.41 -11.48 14.10
N PHE A 33 -27.52 -10.52 13.86
CA PHE A 33 -26.37 -10.64 12.97
C PHE A 33 -25.10 -10.18 13.69
N VAL A 34 -24.04 -10.98 13.62
CA VAL A 34 -22.74 -10.68 14.22
C VAL A 34 -21.68 -10.81 13.13
N THR A 35 -21.16 -9.68 12.68
CA THR A 35 -20.17 -9.63 11.59
C THR A 35 -18.77 -9.45 12.16
N VAL A 36 -17.85 -10.34 11.80
CA VAL A 36 -16.46 -10.28 12.25
C VAL A 36 -15.72 -9.16 11.52
N GLN A 37 -14.97 -8.32 12.26
CA GLN A 37 -14.06 -7.34 11.66
C GLN A 37 -12.60 -7.81 11.78
N PRO A 38 -12.00 -8.41 10.73
CA PRO A 38 -10.67 -9.03 10.82
C PRO A 38 -9.54 -8.05 11.14
N ARG A 39 -9.74 -6.74 10.90
CA ARG A 39 -8.73 -5.69 11.07
C ARG A 39 -8.82 -4.93 12.40
N ARG A 40 -9.88 -5.13 13.19
CA ARG A 40 -10.17 -4.29 14.36
C ARG A 40 -10.37 -5.07 15.67
N ASP A 41 -10.08 -6.38 15.67
CA ASP A 41 -10.31 -7.27 16.82
C ASP A 41 -11.67 -6.98 17.48
N SER A 42 -12.72 -6.90 16.67
CA SER A 42 -14.06 -6.57 17.13
C SER A 42 -15.11 -7.24 16.24
N VAL A 43 -16.34 -7.29 16.74
CA VAL A 43 -17.50 -7.73 15.96
C VAL A 43 -18.54 -6.61 15.93
N ILE A 44 -19.23 -6.48 14.80
CA ILE A 44 -20.43 -5.65 14.72
C ILE A 44 -21.62 -6.52 15.08
N PHE A 45 -22.32 -6.16 16.14
CA PHE A 45 -23.61 -6.73 16.48
C PHE A 45 -24.73 -5.90 15.86
N ARG A 46 -25.75 -6.57 15.31
CA ARG A 46 -26.99 -5.96 14.81
C ARG A 46 -28.17 -6.82 15.23
N LEU A 47 -29.20 -6.18 15.79
CA LEU A 47 -30.49 -6.78 16.11
C LEU A 47 -31.59 -5.92 15.48
N ILE A 48 -32.53 -6.55 14.78
CA ILE A 48 -33.58 -5.81 14.06
C ILE A 48 -34.91 -5.95 14.79
N GLY A 49 -35.45 -4.80 15.21
CA GLY A 49 -36.71 -4.72 15.93
C GLY A 49 -37.21 -3.28 16.02
N LYS A 50 -38.52 -3.10 15.95
CA LYS A 50 -39.18 -1.80 16.14
C LYS A 50 -39.61 -1.62 17.59
N LEU A 51 -39.66 -0.37 18.05
CA LEU A 51 -40.41 -0.02 19.24
C LEU A 51 -41.91 -0.22 18.97
N ARG A 52 -42.66 -0.67 19.98
CA ARG A 52 -44.13 -0.76 19.89
C ARG A 52 -44.78 0.62 19.80
N ASP A 53 -44.17 1.59 20.49
CA ASP A 53 -44.58 2.97 20.50
C ASP A 53 -43.38 3.86 20.14
N GLU A 54 -43.47 4.55 19.00
CA GLU A 54 -42.40 5.44 18.52
C GLU A 54 -42.17 6.64 19.46
N SER A 55 -43.14 6.99 20.31
CA SER A 55 -42.98 8.04 21.34
C SER A 55 -41.87 7.71 22.35
N GLN A 56 -41.52 6.42 22.49
CA GLN A 56 -40.47 5.94 23.38
C GLN A 56 -39.07 6.07 22.80
N ASN A 57 -38.90 6.59 21.57
CA ASN A 57 -37.58 6.68 20.94
C ASN A 57 -36.58 7.51 21.77
N THR A 58 -37.01 8.61 22.40
CA THR A 58 -36.13 9.41 23.27
C THR A 58 -35.68 8.62 24.50
N ALA A 59 -36.59 7.83 25.10
CA ALA A 59 -36.25 6.95 26.22
C ALA A 59 -35.29 5.84 25.78
N MET A 60 -35.47 5.27 24.58
CA MET A 60 -34.58 4.29 23.99
C MET A 60 -33.16 4.84 23.80
N GLN A 61 -33.01 6.06 23.28
CA GLN A 61 -31.68 6.68 23.13
C GLN A 61 -31.00 6.90 24.48
N GLY A 62 -31.75 7.29 25.51
CA GLY A 62 -31.26 7.39 26.89
C GLY A 62 -30.77 6.04 27.42
N ALA A 63 -31.59 5.00 27.28
CA ALA A 63 -31.26 3.64 27.72
C ALA A 63 -30.04 3.07 26.98
N VAL A 64 -29.92 3.31 25.66
CA VAL A 64 -28.74 2.91 24.86
C VAL A 64 -27.47 3.59 25.37
N THR A 65 -27.56 4.87 25.71
CA THR A 65 -26.41 5.64 26.22
C THR A 65 -25.98 5.12 27.59
N GLU A 66 -26.93 4.86 28.49
CA GLU A 66 -26.67 4.31 29.82
C GLU A 66 -26.12 2.88 29.77
N PHE A 67 -26.67 2.03 28.90
CA PHE A 67 -26.19 0.67 28.69
C PHE A 67 -24.75 0.66 28.18
N THR A 68 -24.44 1.52 27.21
CA THR A 68 -23.06 1.65 26.68
C THR A 68 -22.08 2.13 27.74
N ALA A 69 -22.48 3.07 28.60
CA ALA A 69 -21.64 3.59 29.66
C ALA A 69 -21.37 2.54 30.77
N SER A 70 -22.30 1.62 31.00
CA SER A 70 -22.19 0.58 32.04
C SER A 70 -21.48 -0.69 31.58
N HIS A 71 -21.37 -0.95 30.27
CA HIS A 71 -20.80 -2.20 29.73
C HIS A 71 -19.45 -1.98 29.05
N THR A 72 -18.36 -2.26 29.78
CA THR A 72 -17.00 -2.21 29.22
C THR A 72 -16.84 -3.21 28.06
N GLY A 73 -16.36 -2.73 26.91
CA GLY A 73 -16.16 -3.55 25.71
C GLY A 73 -17.29 -3.46 24.67
N ILE A 74 -18.38 -2.75 24.97
CA ILE A 74 -19.40 -2.34 24.00
C ILE A 74 -19.19 -0.86 23.67
N SER A 75 -19.20 -0.52 22.39
CA SER A 75 -18.96 0.85 21.93
C SER A 75 -19.83 1.23 20.75
N GLY A 76 -20.16 2.51 20.64
CA GLY A 76 -20.93 3.06 19.53
C GLY A 76 -22.30 2.41 19.36
N MET A 77 -22.95 2.05 20.47
CA MET A 77 -24.30 1.49 20.42
C MET A 77 -25.28 2.56 19.97
N ILE A 78 -26.11 2.22 18.99
CA ILE A 78 -27.11 3.10 18.41
C ILE A 78 -28.38 2.32 18.12
N TYR A 79 -29.52 2.98 18.26
CA TYR A 79 -30.80 2.48 17.77
C TYR A 79 -31.35 3.42 16.71
N GLU A 80 -31.30 3.00 15.45
CA GLU A 80 -31.79 3.79 14.32
C GLU A 80 -32.41 2.88 13.27
N ASN A 81 -33.44 3.38 12.58
CA ASN A 81 -34.10 2.64 11.49
C ASN A 81 -34.50 1.22 11.89
N ARG A 82 -35.03 1.05 13.11
CA ARG A 82 -35.45 -0.24 13.69
C ARG A 82 -34.32 -1.26 13.83
N CYS A 83 -33.09 -0.79 13.93
CA CYS A 83 -31.89 -1.62 14.10
C CYS A 83 -31.13 -1.14 15.33
N LEU A 84 -30.91 -2.04 16.28
CA LEU A 84 -29.96 -1.86 17.36
C LEU A 84 -28.60 -2.37 16.89
N ALA A 85 -27.58 -1.51 16.87
CA ALA A 85 -26.25 -1.88 16.40
C ALA A 85 -25.16 -1.38 17.35
N CYS A 86 -24.10 -2.16 17.53
CA CYS A 86 -22.93 -1.74 18.30
C CYS A 86 -21.67 -2.49 17.86
N ALA A 87 -20.51 -1.97 18.26
CA ALA A 87 -19.24 -2.68 18.15
C ALA A 87 -18.90 -3.33 19.50
N VAL A 88 -18.63 -4.64 19.48
CA VAL A 88 -18.17 -5.40 20.63
C VAL A 88 -16.69 -5.70 20.43
N SER A 89 -15.85 -5.14 21.31
CA SER A 89 -14.39 -5.34 21.30
C SER A 89 -14.04 -6.75 21.73
N LEU A 90 -13.12 -7.40 21.01
CA LEU A 90 -12.60 -8.71 21.36
C LEU A 90 -11.16 -8.55 21.86
N THR A 91 -10.87 -9.04 23.05
CA THR A 91 -9.48 -9.13 23.54
C THR A 91 -8.89 -10.50 23.21
N PRO A 92 -7.55 -10.64 23.15
CA PRO A 92 -6.91 -11.95 22.96
C PRO A 92 -7.22 -12.98 24.06
N ARG A 93 -7.73 -12.51 25.21
CA ARG A 93 -8.13 -13.35 26.36
C ARG A 93 -9.63 -13.68 26.36
N ASP A 94 -10.42 -13.04 25.50
CA ASP A 94 -11.86 -13.29 25.42
C ASP A 94 -12.09 -14.69 24.83
N THR A 95 -12.88 -15.51 25.53
CA THR A 95 -13.36 -16.80 25.04
C THR A 95 -14.61 -16.60 24.18
N GLU A 96 -14.92 -17.58 23.33
CA GLU A 96 -16.18 -17.60 22.57
C GLU A 96 -17.42 -17.50 23.48
N SER A 97 -17.34 -18.05 24.71
CA SER A 97 -18.39 -17.92 25.72
C SER A 97 -18.54 -16.49 26.24
N ALA A 98 -17.45 -15.71 26.36
CA ALA A 98 -17.52 -14.30 26.74
C ALA A 98 -18.24 -13.47 25.69
N LEU A 99 -18.00 -13.75 24.40
CA LEU A 99 -18.76 -13.11 23.33
C LEU A 99 -20.25 -13.51 23.35
N LEU A 100 -20.54 -14.79 23.59
CA LEU A 100 -21.92 -15.26 23.70
C LEU A 100 -22.68 -14.56 24.83
N MET A 101 -22.08 -14.43 26.02
CA MET A 101 -22.70 -13.72 27.14
C MET A 101 -23.02 -12.26 26.78
N ARG A 102 -22.10 -11.56 26.10
CA ARG A 102 -22.37 -10.17 25.64
C ARG A 102 -23.49 -10.08 24.61
N ILE A 103 -23.61 -11.08 23.73
CA ILE A 103 -24.72 -11.15 22.77
C ILE A 103 -26.04 -11.40 23.50
N GLU A 104 -26.06 -12.30 24.48
CA GLU A 104 -27.24 -12.57 25.30
C GLU A 104 -27.67 -11.34 26.11
N GLU A 105 -26.71 -10.59 26.68
CA GLU A 105 -26.96 -9.30 27.34
C GLU A 105 -27.59 -8.28 26.39
N LEU A 106 -27.09 -8.17 25.16
CA LEU A 106 -27.65 -7.26 24.15
C LEU A 106 -29.06 -7.67 23.70
N VAL A 107 -29.32 -8.97 23.59
CA VAL A 107 -30.66 -9.51 23.30
C VAL A 107 -31.59 -9.28 24.48
N HIS A 108 -31.10 -9.41 25.72
CA HIS A 108 -31.86 -9.12 26.93
C HIS A 108 -32.25 -7.63 27.01
N PHE A 109 -31.30 -6.74 26.75
CA PHE A 109 -31.56 -5.31 26.66
C PHE A 109 -32.68 -5.01 25.63
N ALA A 110 -32.62 -5.63 24.45
CA ALA A 110 -33.67 -5.47 23.44
C ALA A 110 -35.04 -5.95 23.93
N MET A 111 -35.09 -7.03 24.73
CA MET A 111 -36.31 -7.54 25.35
C MET A 111 -36.85 -6.59 26.42
N GLU A 112 -36.01 -6.05 27.30
CA GLU A 112 -36.39 -5.09 28.34
C GLU A 112 -36.94 -3.80 27.74
N MET A 113 -36.35 -3.34 26.64
CA MET A 113 -36.83 -2.17 25.89
C MET A 113 -38.09 -2.46 25.06
N GLY A 114 -38.60 -3.69 25.09
CA GLY A 114 -39.86 -4.06 24.44
C GLY A 114 -39.81 -4.02 22.91
N LEU A 115 -38.62 -4.20 22.32
CA LEU A 115 -38.47 -4.26 20.86
C LEU A 115 -39.26 -5.45 20.31
N VAL A 116 -39.85 -5.28 19.12
CA VAL A 116 -40.58 -6.35 18.43
C VAL A 116 -39.86 -6.65 17.11
N PRO A 117 -39.50 -7.93 16.86
CA PRO A 117 -38.94 -8.35 15.57
C PRO A 117 -39.82 -7.92 14.40
N CYS A 118 -39.22 -7.32 13.38
CA CYS A 118 -39.97 -6.80 12.25
C CYS A 118 -39.13 -6.70 10.97
N CYS A 119 -39.79 -6.38 9.86
CA CYS A 119 -39.13 -5.90 8.66
C CYS A 119 -38.48 -4.54 8.93
N MET A 120 -37.18 -4.42 8.66
CA MET A 120 -36.42 -3.18 8.84
C MET A 120 -37.03 -2.01 8.04
N SER A 121 -37.52 -2.28 6.82
CA SER A 121 -38.03 -1.25 5.90
C SER A 121 -39.44 -0.76 6.26
N CYS A 122 -40.44 -1.63 6.43
CA CYS A 122 -41.83 -1.21 6.70
C CYS A 122 -42.31 -1.42 8.14
N GLY A 123 -41.64 -2.24 8.96
CA GLY A 123 -42.01 -2.50 10.35
C GLY A 123 -43.09 -3.57 10.53
N THR A 124 -43.44 -4.31 9.47
CA THR A 124 -44.34 -5.46 9.58
C THR A 124 -43.71 -6.57 10.43
N GLU A 125 -44.45 -7.10 11.38
CA GLU A 125 -44.00 -8.11 12.36
C GLU A 125 -44.07 -9.55 11.83
N SER A 126 -44.68 -9.75 10.66
CA SER A 126 -44.86 -11.07 10.04
C SER A 126 -44.40 -11.07 8.58
N GLY A 127 -44.09 -12.25 8.06
CA GLY A 127 -43.74 -12.44 6.64
C GLY A 127 -42.42 -11.78 6.21
N TYR A 128 -41.50 -11.52 7.14
CA TYR A 128 -40.14 -11.04 6.83
C TYR A 128 -39.13 -12.20 6.84
N ARG A 129 -38.07 -12.05 6.04
CA ARG A 129 -36.94 -12.98 5.97
C ARG A 129 -35.63 -12.25 6.22
N SER A 130 -34.60 -12.99 6.61
CA SER A 130 -33.26 -12.45 6.81
C SER A 130 -32.48 -12.44 5.50
N TYR A 131 -31.81 -11.33 5.22
CA TYR A 131 -30.95 -11.14 4.06
C TYR A 131 -29.60 -10.58 4.50
N LEU A 132 -28.57 -10.78 3.69
CA LEU A 132 -27.28 -10.10 3.82
C LEU A 132 -27.17 -9.00 2.76
N LEU A 133 -26.80 -7.81 3.21
CA LEU A 133 -26.55 -6.62 2.39
C LEU A 133 -25.17 -6.06 2.77
N ASP A 134 -24.15 -6.34 1.95
CA ASP A 134 -22.74 -5.91 2.03
C ASP A 134 -22.07 -5.93 3.42
N ASP A 135 -22.49 -5.02 4.28
CA ASP A 135 -21.88 -4.63 5.54
C ASP A 135 -22.69 -5.13 6.76
N GLY A 136 -23.80 -5.83 6.54
CA GLY A 136 -24.52 -6.53 7.61
C GLY A 136 -25.85 -7.15 7.20
N GLY A 137 -26.46 -7.83 8.16
CA GLY A 137 -27.77 -8.44 7.95
C GLY A 137 -28.92 -7.46 8.06
N VAL A 138 -29.96 -7.72 7.28
CA VAL A 138 -31.21 -6.96 7.23
C VAL A 138 -32.40 -7.93 7.23
N THR A 139 -33.56 -7.51 7.73
CA THR A 139 -34.81 -8.26 7.59
C THR A 139 -35.77 -7.52 6.67
N VAL A 140 -36.26 -8.22 5.65
CA VAL A 140 -37.09 -7.64 4.61
C VAL A 140 -38.28 -8.55 4.34
N CYS A 141 -39.48 -8.00 4.27
CA CYS A 141 -40.68 -8.72 3.83
C CYS A 141 -40.79 -8.74 2.30
N ASP A 142 -41.60 -9.66 1.77
CA ASP A 142 -41.74 -9.86 0.33
C ASP A 142 -42.19 -8.58 -0.40
N ASN A 143 -42.96 -7.71 0.26
CA ASN A 143 -43.39 -6.42 -0.29
C ASN A 143 -42.26 -5.38 -0.36
N CYS A 144 -41.33 -5.39 0.59
CA CYS A 144 -40.22 -4.43 0.64
C CYS A 144 -39.01 -4.89 -0.18
N LYS A 145 -38.88 -6.19 -0.46
CA LYS A 145 -37.77 -6.77 -1.22
C LYS A 145 -37.50 -6.04 -2.55
N PRO A 146 -38.48 -5.86 -3.47
CA PRO A 146 -38.21 -5.20 -4.75
C PRO A 146 -37.80 -3.73 -4.59
N TYR A 147 -38.32 -3.04 -3.58
CA TYR A 147 -37.91 -1.66 -3.28
C TYR A 147 -36.45 -1.59 -2.80
N VAL A 148 -36.05 -2.51 -1.92
CA VAL A 148 -34.67 -2.58 -1.43
C VAL A 148 -33.71 -2.97 -2.55
N GLU A 149 -34.08 -3.93 -3.41
CA GLU A 149 -33.29 -4.32 -4.59
C GLU A 149 -33.14 -3.15 -5.58
N SER A 150 -34.22 -2.42 -5.87
CA SER A 150 -34.18 -1.22 -6.72
C SER A 150 -33.27 -0.14 -6.14
N LYS A 151 -33.36 0.14 -4.82
CA LYS A 151 -32.50 1.12 -4.16
C LYS A 151 -31.02 0.70 -4.18
N LEU A 152 -30.76 -0.59 -4.08
CA LEU A 152 -29.42 -1.14 -4.20
C LEU A 152 -28.87 -0.95 -5.61
N GLN A 153 -29.70 -1.20 -6.62
CA GLN A 153 -29.35 -1.03 -8.01
C GLN A 153 -29.12 0.45 -8.36
N GLU A 154 -29.95 1.37 -7.88
CA GLU A 154 -29.73 2.83 -8.01
C GLU A 154 -28.39 3.24 -7.38
N ALA A 155 -28.06 2.75 -6.18
CA ALA A 155 -26.80 3.06 -5.52
C ALA A 155 -25.58 2.48 -6.27
N LEU A 156 -25.73 1.30 -6.88
CA LEU A 156 -24.73 0.71 -7.77
C LEU A 156 -24.54 1.55 -9.04
N GLU A 157 -25.63 1.98 -9.65
CA GLU A 157 -25.63 2.81 -10.86
C GLU A 157 -25.02 4.19 -10.59
N GLU A 158 -25.32 4.81 -9.44
CA GLU A 158 -24.71 6.08 -9.01
C GLU A 158 -23.19 5.95 -8.82
N LYS A 159 -22.74 4.87 -8.14
CA LYS A 159 -21.31 4.56 -8.01
C LYS A 159 -20.64 4.24 -9.35
N ALA A 160 -21.35 3.58 -10.26
CA ALA A 160 -20.88 3.29 -11.62
C ALA A 160 -20.78 4.57 -12.46
N ALA A 161 -21.69 5.53 -12.24
CA ALA A 161 -21.75 6.81 -12.95
C ALA A 161 -20.64 7.79 -12.54
N VAL A 162 -19.94 7.57 -11.40
CA VAL A 162 -18.77 8.37 -11.02
C VAL A 162 -17.67 8.23 -12.06
N ARG A 163 -17.58 9.24 -12.94
CA ARG A 163 -16.54 9.32 -13.96
C ARG A 163 -15.17 9.54 -13.32
N THR A 164 -14.21 8.75 -13.76
CA THR A 164 -12.80 8.86 -13.40
C THR A 164 -12.24 10.22 -13.83
N ASN A 165 -11.63 10.96 -12.90
CA ASN A 165 -10.93 12.20 -13.21
C ASN A 165 -9.46 11.92 -13.55
N TRP A 166 -9.16 11.78 -14.85
CA TRP A 166 -7.82 11.47 -15.33
C TRP A 166 -6.77 12.53 -14.98
N PHE A 167 -7.14 13.81 -14.94
CA PHE A 167 -6.21 14.87 -14.52
C PHE A 167 -5.76 14.67 -13.07
N GLY A 168 -6.69 14.33 -12.18
CA GLY A 168 -6.39 14.04 -10.78
C GLY A 168 -5.52 12.79 -10.61
N ILE A 169 -5.73 11.77 -11.46
CA ILE A 169 -4.90 10.55 -11.48
C ILE A 169 -3.47 10.88 -11.87
N ILE A 170 -3.27 11.64 -12.95
CA ILE A 170 -1.94 11.99 -13.44
C ILE A 170 -1.18 12.78 -12.38
N ILE A 171 -1.82 13.76 -11.74
CA ILE A 171 -1.21 14.56 -10.66
C ILE A 171 -0.83 13.67 -9.48
N GLY A 172 -1.71 12.75 -9.07
CA GLY A 172 -1.42 11.82 -7.98
C GLY A 172 -0.25 10.88 -8.29
N ALA A 173 -0.22 10.31 -9.49
CA ALA A 173 0.85 9.41 -9.93
C ALA A 173 2.21 10.14 -10.03
N LEU A 174 2.23 11.36 -10.59
CA LEU A 174 3.44 12.19 -10.65
C LEU A 174 3.94 12.56 -9.25
N ALA A 175 3.06 12.94 -8.34
CA ALA A 175 3.44 13.25 -6.97
C ALA A 175 4.06 12.03 -6.26
N GLY A 176 3.49 10.84 -6.46
CA GLY A 176 4.07 9.59 -5.98
C GLY A 176 5.48 9.34 -6.52
N ALA A 177 5.68 9.49 -7.84
CA ALA A 177 6.98 9.31 -8.48
C ALA A 177 8.03 10.33 -8.00
N VAL A 178 7.65 11.60 -7.87
CA VAL A 178 8.52 12.66 -7.31
C VAL A 178 8.92 12.32 -5.87
N CYS A 179 7.98 11.85 -5.04
CA CYS A 179 8.28 11.38 -3.69
C CYS A 179 9.27 10.21 -3.70
N VAL A 180 9.07 9.18 -4.55
CA VAL A 180 10.03 8.07 -4.67
C VAL A 180 11.42 8.61 -4.99
N PHE A 181 11.55 9.45 -6.03
CA PHE A 181 12.84 10.00 -6.44
C PHE A 181 13.57 10.70 -5.29
N PHE A 182 12.93 11.67 -4.65
CA PHE A 182 13.58 12.43 -3.58
C PHE A 182 13.86 11.60 -2.34
N LEU A 183 12.92 10.75 -1.91
CA LEU A 183 13.17 9.87 -0.75
C LEU A 183 14.34 8.92 -1.01
N SER A 184 14.38 8.29 -2.19
CA SER A 184 15.48 7.39 -2.53
C SER A 184 16.81 8.15 -2.64
N TYR A 185 16.82 9.31 -3.31
CA TYR A 185 18.01 10.15 -3.46
C TYR A 185 18.61 10.58 -2.11
N PHE A 186 17.80 11.11 -1.18
CA PHE A 186 18.30 11.53 0.13
C PHE A 186 18.76 10.37 1.02
N ILE A 187 18.13 9.20 0.92
CA ILE A 187 18.53 8.05 1.72
C ILE A 187 19.84 7.45 1.21
N LEU A 188 20.05 7.43 -0.11
CA LEU A 188 21.31 6.99 -0.71
C LEU A 188 22.49 7.91 -0.30
N GLN A 189 22.26 9.22 -0.17
CA GLN A 189 23.27 10.15 0.36
C GLN A 189 23.71 9.85 1.79
N MET A 190 22.86 9.20 2.59
CA MET A 190 23.22 8.75 3.94
C MET A 190 23.83 7.35 3.95
N SER A 191 24.19 6.80 2.79
CA SER A 191 24.71 5.44 2.58
C SER A 191 23.79 4.33 3.11
N TYR A 192 22.48 4.58 3.16
CA TYR A 192 21.50 3.55 3.54
C TYR A 192 20.78 3.02 2.30
N LEU A 193 20.58 1.70 2.26
CA LEU A 193 19.70 1.03 1.30
C LEU A 193 18.34 0.79 1.95
N SER A 194 17.30 1.52 1.54
CA SER A 194 15.97 1.41 2.16
C SER A 194 14.87 1.04 1.18
N PHE A 195 14.35 -0.17 1.34
CA PHE A 195 13.16 -0.69 0.67
C PHE A 195 11.90 0.15 0.95
N LEU A 196 11.88 0.88 2.07
CA LEU A 196 10.69 1.64 2.51
C LEU A 196 10.37 2.81 1.58
N THR A 197 11.36 3.33 0.84
CA THR A 197 11.18 4.50 -0.04
C THR A 197 10.22 4.24 -1.20
N GLY A 198 10.37 3.11 -1.89
CA GLY A 198 9.49 2.73 -3.00
C GLY A 198 8.06 2.49 -2.53
N VAL A 199 7.88 1.78 -1.40
CA VAL A 199 6.55 1.55 -0.83
C VAL A 199 5.88 2.85 -0.41
N ALA A 200 6.62 3.75 0.26
CA ALA A 200 6.09 5.04 0.71
C ALA A 200 5.61 5.91 -0.47
N GLY A 201 6.40 6.04 -1.53
CA GLY A 201 6.01 6.83 -2.69
C GLY A 201 4.82 6.22 -3.45
N VAL A 202 4.73 4.90 -3.54
CA VAL A 202 3.56 4.20 -4.10
C VAL A 202 2.31 4.45 -3.25
N LEU A 203 2.40 4.37 -1.91
CA LEU A 203 1.30 4.69 -0.99
C LEU A 203 0.79 6.12 -1.20
N ILE A 204 1.69 7.10 -1.26
CA ILE A 204 1.36 8.51 -1.48
C ILE A 204 0.70 8.69 -2.84
N GLY A 205 1.24 8.06 -3.90
CA GLY A 205 0.65 8.08 -5.23
C GLY A 205 -0.78 7.58 -5.25
N PHE A 206 -1.05 6.39 -4.67
CA PHE A 206 -2.41 5.85 -4.58
C PHE A 206 -3.34 6.70 -3.72
N ALA A 207 -2.87 7.25 -2.60
CA ALA A 207 -3.66 8.11 -1.73
C ALA A 207 -4.10 9.39 -2.45
N LEU A 208 -3.19 10.04 -3.19
CA LEU A 208 -3.49 11.24 -3.97
C LEU A 208 -4.35 10.95 -5.19
N MET A 209 -4.10 9.85 -5.91
CA MET A 209 -4.96 9.41 -7.00
C MET A 209 -6.39 9.15 -6.52
N LYS A 210 -6.57 8.53 -5.35
CA LYS A 210 -7.90 8.32 -4.77
C LYS A 210 -8.59 9.65 -4.44
N LYS A 211 -7.86 10.58 -3.83
CA LYS A 211 -8.40 11.89 -3.41
C LYS A 211 -8.75 12.80 -4.59
N LEU A 212 -7.91 12.83 -5.64
CA LEU A 212 -8.04 13.75 -6.78
C LEU A 212 -8.75 13.12 -7.99
N GLY A 213 -8.52 11.82 -8.22
CA GLY A 213 -9.04 11.05 -9.34
C GLY A 213 -10.46 10.52 -9.15
N LYS A 214 -10.99 10.58 -7.91
CA LYS A 214 -12.29 10.05 -7.45
C LYS A 214 -12.42 8.52 -7.51
N LYS A 215 -12.06 7.91 -8.63
CA LYS A 215 -12.11 6.47 -8.89
C LYS A 215 -10.78 6.00 -9.45
N VAL A 216 -10.17 4.97 -8.86
CA VAL A 216 -8.89 4.44 -9.31
C VAL A 216 -9.15 3.20 -10.17
N THR A 217 -8.68 3.22 -11.42
CA THR A 217 -8.84 2.10 -12.35
C THR A 217 -7.55 1.27 -12.44
N ILE A 218 -7.61 0.05 -12.98
CA ILE A 218 -6.42 -0.78 -13.21
C ILE A 218 -5.37 -0.05 -14.08
N PRO A 219 -5.73 0.60 -15.21
CA PRO A 219 -4.77 1.38 -15.97
C PRO A 219 -4.08 2.50 -15.17
N ALA A 220 -4.81 3.14 -14.25
CA ALA A 220 -4.25 4.17 -13.37
C ALA A 220 -3.23 3.59 -12.37
N ALA A 221 -3.53 2.42 -11.80
CA ALA A 221 -2.60 1.70 -10.92
C ALA A 221 -1.31 1.32 -11.65
N ILE A 222 -1.42 0.83 -12.89
CA ILE A 222 -0.27 0.50 -13.73
C ILE A 222 0.56 1.75 -14.03
N LEU A 223 -0.07 2.86 -14.42
CA LEU A 223 0.59 4.14 -14.69
C LEU A 223 1.41 4.61 -13.48
N CYS A 224 0.83 4.58 -12.28
CA CYS A 224 1.53 4.96 -11.05
C CYS A 224 2.73 4.04 -10.76
N GLY A 225 2.55 2.72 -10.88
CA GLY A 225 3.64 1.76 -10.67
C GLY A 225 4.80 1.99 -11.63
N VAL A 226 4.52 2.22 -12.91
CA VAL A 226 5.55 2.49 -13.93
C VAL A 226 6.27 3.82 -13.67
N LEU A 227 5.55 4.89 -13.33
CA LEU A 227 6.17 6.19 -13.04
C LEU A 227 7.06 6.12 -11.78
N CYS A 228 6.58 5.48 -10.72
CA CYS A 228 7.38 5.25 -9.51
C CYS A 228 8.62 4.38 -9.80
N LEU A 229 8.52 3.41 -10.71
CA LEU A 229 9.64 2.56 -11.10
C LEU A 229 10.72 3.36 -11.84
N ILE A 230 10.33 4.20 -12.80
CA ILE A 230 11.24 5.08 -13.53
C ILE A 230 11.94 6.04 -12.55
N ALA A 231 11.19 6.67 -11.66
CA ALA A 231 11.73 7.57 -10.65
C ALA A 231 12.67 6.86 -9.67
N GLY A 232 12.30 5.65 -9.22
CA GLY A 232 13.13 4.83 -8.34
C GLY A 232 14.44 4.39 -8.99
N ILE A 233 14.48 4.15 -10.30
CA ILE A 233 15.71 3.83 -11.04
C ILE A 233 16.55 5.10 -11.29
N ALA A 234 15.90 6.23 -11.56
CA ALA A 234 16.59 7.49 -11.81
C ALA A 234 17.39 7.97 -10.59
N ALA A 235 16.90 7.80 -9.37
CA ALA A 235 17.60 8.26 -8.17
C ALA A 235 19.02 7.66 -7.99
N PRO A 236 19.22 6.32 -8.02
CA PRO A 236 20.56 5.71 -8.02
C PRO A 236 21.44 6.18 -9.17
N VAL A 237 20.89 6.33 -10.38
CA VAL A 237 21.66 6.80 -11.55
C VAL A 237 22.21 8.20 -11.30
N PHE A 238 21.40 9.09 -10.72
CA PHE A 238 21.81 10.45 -10.39
C PHE A 238 22.86 10.47 -9.28
N GLU A 239 22.70 9.65 -8.25
CA GLU A 239 23.65 9.57 -7.14
C GLU A 239 24.99 8.98 -7.58
N THR A 240 24.99 7.87 -8.32
CA THR A 240 26.25 7.27 -8.83
C THR A 240 26.98 8.23 -9.77
N ALA A 241 26.28 8.98 -10.62
CA ALA A 241 26.92 10.00 -11.46
C ALA A 241 27.59 11.11 -10.63
N LYS A 242 27.00 11.45 -9.47
CA LYS A 242 27.56 12.43 -8.53
C LYS A 242 28.76 11.86 -7.78
N GLU A 243 28.67 10.64 -7.27
CA GLU A 243 29.80 9.94 -6.62
C GLU A 243 31.02 9.83 -7.56
N LEU A 244 30.80 9.48 -8.83
CA LEU A 244 31.86 9.41 -9.83
C LEU A 244 32.46 10.79 -10.12
N GLN A 245 31.65 11.85 -10.13
CA GLN A 245 32.14 13.21 -10.29
C GLN A 245 33.02 13.64 -9.12
N GLU A 246 32.60 13.36 -7.87
CA GLU A 246 33.38 13.63 -6.67
C GLU A 246 34.72 12.86 -6.70
N TYR A 247 34.68 11.57 -7.01
CA TYR A 247 35.88 10.75 -7.20
C TYR A 247 36.83 11.33 -8.26
N ASN A 248 36.30 11.76 -9.41
CA ASN A 248 37.12 12.31 -10.48
C ASN A 248 37.75 13.66 -10.10
N MET A 249 37.02 14.49 -9.35
CA MET A 249 37.52 15.77 -8.86
C MET A 249 38.67 15.57 -7.86
N ASP A 250 38.52 14.62 -6.93
CA ASP A 250 39.56 14.28 -5.96
C ASP A 250 40.83 13.72 -6.61
N ASN A 251 40.67 12.97 -7.71
CA ASN A 251 41.78 12.36 -8.44
C ASN A 251 42.33 13.21 -9.59
N GLN A 252 41.78 14.40 -9.85
CA GLN A 252 42.12 15.22 -11.00
C GLN A 252 43.62 15.56 -11.06
N VAL A 253 44.23 15.90 -9.93
CA VAL A 253 45.66 16.27 -9.88
C VAL A 253 46.55 15.06 -10.20
N THR A 254 46.21 13.89 -9.66
CA THR A 254 46.95 12.64 -9.93
C THR A 254 46.81 12.23 -11.39
N ALA A 255 45.59 12.31 -11.93
CA ALA A 255 45.32 12.06 -13.34
C ALA A 255 46.12 13.00 -14.25
N GLN A 256 46.17 14.30 -13.93
CA GLN A 256 46.97 15.27 -14.69
C GLN A 256 48.46 14.91 -14.71
N ARG A 257 49.02 14.45 -13.57
CA ARG A 257 50.42 14.01 -13.53
C ARG A 257 50.66 12.79 -14.42
N ILE A 258 49.77 11.80 -14.39
CA ILE A 258 49.88 10.60 -15.23
C ILE A 258 49.84 10.97 -16.72
N VAL A 259 48.92 11.86 -17.11
CA VAL A 259 48.83 12.34 -18.50
C VAL A 259 50.10 13.06 -18.92
N ASN A 260 50.59 14.02 -18.11
CA ASN A 260 51.80 14.77 -18.41
C ASN A 260 53.03 13.84 -18.53
N SER A 261 53.23 12.93 -17.58
CA SER A 261 54.37 12.00 -17.61
C SER A 261 54.34 11.06 -18.81
N TYR A 262 53.16 10.60 -19.22
CA TYR A 262 53.02 9.75 -20.42
C TYR A 262 53.31 10.54 -21.70
N GLU A 263 52.82 11.78 -21.80
CA GLU A 263 53.03 12.63 -22.97
C GLU A 263 54.49 13.07 -23.10
N GLU A 264 55.12 13.48 -22.00
CA GLU A 264 56.56 13.81 -21.95
C GLU A 264 57.42 12.63 -22.39
N LEU A 265 57.14 11.42 -21.87
CA LEU A 265 57.89 10.22 -22.25
C LEU A 265 57.66 9.82 -23.70
N ARG A 266 56.41 9.89 -24.18
CA ARG A 266 56.07 9.61 -25.58
C ARG A 266 56.76 10.57 -26.54
N ASP A 267 56.75 11.85 -26.23
CA ASP A 267 57.35 12.88 -27.09
C ASP A 267 58.89 12.74 -27.07
N THR A 268 59.50 12.43 -25.91
CA THR A 268 60.94 12.12 -25.82
C THR A 268 61.33 10.89 -26.65
N LEU A 269 60.53 9.82 -26.60
CA LEU A 269 60.79 8.60 -27.38
C LEU A 269 60.61 8.81 -28.88
N ALA A 270 59.72 9.72 -29.29
CA ALA A 270 59.50 10.05 -30.70
C ALA A 270 60.71 10.72 -31.36
N ASP A 271 61.52 11.45 -30.57
CA ASP A 271 62.72 12.14 -31.03
C ASP A 271 63.98 11.26 -31.00
N MET A 272 63.91 10.05 -30.43
CA MET A 272 65.04 9.12 -30.29
C MET A 272 65.03 8.03 -31.38
N THR A 273 66.23 7.62 -31.81
CA THR A 273 66.43 6.44 -32.66
C THR A 273 66.36 5.14 -31.85
N GLU A 274 66.09 4.01 -32.52
CA GLU A 274 66.02 2.70 -31.84
C GLU A 274 67.31 2.31 -31.11
N GLU A 275 68.47 2.78 -31.58
CA GLU A 275 69.77 2.53 -30.94
C GLU A 275 69.93 3.33 -29.64
N GLU A 276 69.45 4.58 -29.63
CA GLU A 276 69.46 5.45 -28.46
C GLU A 276 68.50 4.95 -27.37
N ILE A 277 67.34 4.42 -27.77
CA ILE A 277 66.37 3.80 -26.84
C ILE A 277 67.01 2.59 -26.15
N LYS A 278 67.62 1.67 -26.91
CA LYS A 278 68.29 0.48 -26.34
C LYS A 278 69.47 0.85 -25.45
N ALA A 279 70.20 1.92 -25.77
CA ALA A 279 71.29 2.43 -24.94
C ALA A 279 70.77 3.03 -23.62
N ALA A 280 69.65 3.77 -23.67
CA ALA A 280 69.00 4.34 -22.50
C ALA A 280 68.45 3.26 -21.57
N GLU A 281 67.72 2.26 -22.11
CA GLU A 281 67.22 1.11 -21.32
C GLU A 281 68.37 0.35 -20.62
N LYS A 282 69.51 0.20 -21.30
CA LYS A 282 70.70 -0.45 -20.72
C LYS A 282 71.34 0.37 -19.61
N TYR A 283 71.26 1.71 -19.68
CA TYR A 283 71.84 2.61 -18.70
C TYR A 283 70.94 2.78 -17.46
N THR A 284 69.63 2.90 -17.65
CA THR A 284 68.66 3.05 -16.56
C THR A 284 68.29 1.72 -15.92
N GLY A 285 68.40 0.62 -16.66
CA GLY A 285 67.93 -0.70 -16.23
C GLY A 285 66.40 -0.85 -16.25
N GLU A 286 65.68 0.14 -16.79
CA GLU A 286 64.22 0.16 -16.89
C GLU A 286 63.81 0.09 -18.36
N SER A 287 62.74 -0.66 -18.66
CA SER A 287 62.17 -0.70 -20.01
C SER A 287 61.40 0.60 -20.30
N LEU A 288 61.63 1.17 -21.48
CA LEU A 288 60.96 2.38 -21.96
C LEU A 288 59.68 2.08 -22.75
N ASP A 289 59.06 0.93 -22.51
CA ASP A 289 57.79 0.52 -23.14
C ASP A 289 56.59 1.28 -22.55
N LEU A 290 55.87 2.01 -23.41
CA LEU A 290 54.66 2.75 -23.06
C LEU A 290 53.42 1.84 -22.91
N THR A 291 53.46 0.62 -23.43
CA THR A 291 52.34 -0.34 -23.43
C THR A 291 51.73 -0.56 -22.03
N PRO A 292 52.52 -0.83 -20.96
CA PRO A 292 51.97 -0.96 -19.60
C PRO A 292 51.38 0.33 -19.02
N MET A 293 51.80 1.51 -19.51
CA MET A 293 51.27 2.80 -19.04
C MET A 293 50.00 3.23 -19.77
N LYS A 294 49.73 2.69 -20.96
CA LYS A 294 48.63 3.11 -21.83
C LYS A 294 47.25 3.00 -21.17
N SER A 295 46.98 1.94 -20.40
CA SER A 295 45.70 1.80 -19.68
C SER A 295 45.51 2.92 -18.66
N ARG A 296 46.54 3.20 -17.86
CA ARG A 296 46.50 4.26 -16.83
C ARG A 296 46.38 5.65 -17.44
N TYR A 297 46.94 5.85 -18.62
CA TYR A 297 46.79 7.09 -19.39
C TYR A 297 45.34 7.31 -19.85
N GLU A 298 44.68 6.27 -20.39
CA GLU A 298 43.27 6.37 -20.80
C GLU A 298 42.33 6.58 -19.59
N ASP A 299 42.59 5.89 -18.47
CA ASP A 299 41.86 6.10 -17.21
C ASP A 299 42.02 7.55 -16.71
N ALA A 300 43.24 8.07 -16.73
CA ALA A 300 43.52 9.45 -16.33
C ALA A 300 42.82 10.47 -17.23
N LYS A 301 42.80 10.25 -18.55
CA LYS A 301 42.02 11.09 -19.48
C LYS A 301 40.53 11.05 -19.19
N MET A 302 40.00 9.88 -18.87
CA MET A 302 38.59 9.71 -18.52
C MET A 302 38.24 10.56 -17.29
N ILE A 303 39.05 10.48 -16.23
CA ILE A 303 38.92 11.28 -15.00
C ILE A 303 38.92 12.78 -15.33
N LEU A 304 39.90 13.26 -16.09
CA LEU A 304 40.04 14.68 -16.43
C LEU A 304 38.85 15.23 -17.24
N ALA A 305 38.28 14.41 -18.13
CA ALA A 305 37.12 14.78 -18.93
C ALA A 305 35.80 14.79 -18.14
N HIS A 306 35.77 14.19 -16.94
CA HIS A 306 34.56 13.90 -16.17
C HIS A 306 34.61 14.48 -14.76
N THR A 307 35.18 15.67 -14.60
CA THR A 307 35.23 16.41 -13.33
C THR A 307 33.94 17.18 -13.01
N SER A 308 33.02 17.27 -13.99
CA SER A 308 31.72 17.92 -13.83
C SER A 308 30.57 16.91 -13.98
N TYR A 309 29.45 17.22 -13.35
CA TYR A 309 28.32 16.30 -13.20
C TYR A 309 27.70 15.88 -14.55
N GLN A 310 27.53 16.84 -15.47
CA GLN A 310 26.82 16.59 -16.73
C GLN A 310 27.55 15.59 -17.65
N PRO A 311 28.88 15.69 -17.87
CA PRO A 311 29.66 14.64 -18.52
C PRO A 311 29.54 13.28 -17.83
N CYS A 312 29.66 13.22 -16.50
CA CYS A 312 29.49 11.96 -15.75
C CYS A 312 28.14 11.30 -16.02
N LEU A 313 27.05 12.08 -15.99
CA LEU A 313 25.71 11.54 -16.23
C LEU A 313 25.55 11.07 -17.68
N LYS A 314 26.07 11.83 -18.65
CA LYS A 314 25.92 11.53 -20.08
C LYS A 314 26.70 10.27 -20.47
N ASP A 315 27.92 10.13 -19.98
CA ASP A 315 28.83 9.05 -20.33
C ASP A 315 28.87 7.97 -19.24
N LEU A 316 27.93 7.99 -18.28
CA LEU A 316 27.87 7.09 -17.12
C LEU A 316 28.04 5.62 -17.51
N LYS A 317 27.29 5.17 -18.52
CA LYS A 317 27.38 3.79 -19.00
C LYS A 317 28.81 3.43 -19.44
N LYS A 318 29.45 4.32 -20.19
CA LYS A 318 30.83 4.12 -20.68
C LYS A 318 31.82 4.07 -19.52
N MET A 319 31.65 4.95 -18.53
CA MET A 319 32.49 4.94 -17.32
C MET A 319 32.32 3.63 -16.55
N LEU A 320 31.09 3.19 -16.29
CA LEU A 320 30.81 1.97 -15.56
C LEU A 320 31.33 0.69 -16.24
N ASP A 321 31.59 0.72 -17.55
CA ASP A 321 32.20 -0.39 -18.29
C ASP A 321 33.74 -0.43 -18.20
N MET A 322 34.38 0.59 -17.60
CA MET A 322 35.82 0.60 -17.32
C MET A 322 36.12 -0.10 -16.00
N ASP A 323 37.25 -0.81 -15.95
CA ASP A 323 37.71 -1.53 -14.74
C ASP A 323 37.86 -0.60 -13.53
N LEU A 324 38.23 0.67 -13.77
CA LEU A 324 38.34 1.72 -12.76
C LEU A 324 37.05 1.91 -11.93
N TYR A 325 35.87 1.70 -12.53
CA TYR A 325 34.58 2.00 -11.92
C TYR A 325 33.70 0.75 -11.72
N ASN A 326 34.28 -0.44 -11.82
CA ASN A 326 33.52 -1.69 -11.76
C ASN A 326 32.78 -1.91 -10.43
N ASP A 327 33.35 -1.43 -9.31
CA ASP A 327 32.68 -1.47 -7.99
C ASP A 327 31.41 -0.61 -7.97
N ALA A 328 31.47 0.59 -8.56
CA ALA A 328 30.30 1.48 -8.67
C ALA A 328 29.19 0.87 -9.53
N LYS A 329 29.54 0.10 -10.57
CA LYS A 329 28.58 -0.64 -11.41
C LYS A 329 27.85 -1.70 -10.62
N GLY A 330 28.59 -2.46 -9.79
CA GLY A 330 28.02 -3.48 -8.91
C GLY A 330 27.00 -2.89 -7.93
N GLU A 331 27.35 -1.79 -7.27
CA GLU A 331 26.47 -1.11 -6.31
C GLU A 331 25.25 -0.47 -7.00
N LEU A 332 25.42 0.19 -8.15
CA LEU A 332 24.31 0.77 -8.91
C LEU A 332 23.27 -0.30 -9.29
N ILE A 333 23.71 -1.46 -9.77
CA ILE A 333 22.80 -2.57 -10.12
C ILE A 333 22.03 -3.05 -8.89
N LYS A 334 22.70 -3.22 -7.75
CA LYS A 334 22.03 -3.61 -6.49
C LYS A 334 20.98 -2.59 -6.07
N CYS A 335 21.31 -1.29 -6.08
CA CYS A 335 20.39 -0.20 -5.76
C CYS A 335 19.15 -0.21 -6.66
N MET A 336 19.35 -0.33 -7.98
CA MET A 336 18.24 -0.39 -8.95
C MET A 336 17.35 -1.60 -8.71
N LEU A 337 17.91 -2.78 -8.46
CA LEU A 337 17.14 -4.00 -8.22
C LEU A 337 16.31 -3.91 -6.93
N ILE A 338 16.90 -3.42 -5.84
CA ILE A 338 16.20 -3.26 -4.55
C ILE A 338 15.03 -2.26 -4.69
N LEU A 339 15.27 -1.13 -5.35
CA LEU A 339 14.22 -0.12 -5.55
C LEU A 339 13.14 -0.61 -6.50
N ALA A 340 13.50 -1.26 -7.61
CA ALA A 340 12.54 -1.86 -8.52
C ALA A 340 11.65 -2.88 -7.81
N LEU A 341 12.25 -3.78 -7.03
CA LEU A 341 11.51 -4.77 -6.24
C LEU A 341 10.58 -4.09 -5.23
N SER A 342 11.04 -3.02 -4.57
CA SER A 342 10.22 -2.28 -3.61
C SER A 342 8.98 -1.62 -4.22
N VAL A 343 9.12 -1.03 -5.41
CA VAL A 343 8.00 -0.41 -6.13
C VAL A 343 7.02 -1.47 -6.61
N VAL A 344 7.52 -2.59 -7.15
CA VAL A 344 6.68 -3.69 -7.62
C VAL A 344 5.89 -4.31 -6.47
N ILE A 345 6.56 -4.66 -5.37
CA ILE A 345 5.91 -5.22 -4.18
C ILE A 345 4.92 -4.22 -3.59
N GLY A 346 5.30 -2.95 -3.45
CA GLY A 346 4.40 -1.89 -2.97
C GLY A 346 3.14 -1.80 -3.82
N THR A 347 3.29 -1.77 -5.14
CA THR A 347 2.16 -1.69 -6.07
C THR A 347 1.25 -2.91 -5.96
N LEU A 348 1.82 -4.12 -5.88
CA LEU A 348 1.05 -5.36 -5.74
C LEU A 348 0.32 -5.48 -4.40
N LEU A 349 0.89 -4.94 -3.31
CA LEU A 349 0.26 -4.96 -1.99
C LEU A 349 -0.87 -3.92 -1.89
N ILE A 350 -0.69 -2.74 -2.48
CA ILE A 350 -1.59 -1.59 -2.27
C ILE A 350 -2.72 -1.59 -3.30
N ALA A 351 -2.43 -1.87 -4.57
CA ALA A 351 -3.41 -1.77 -5.66
C ALA A 351 -4.69 -2.60 -5.43
N PRO A 352 -4.65 -3.87 -4.97
CA PRO A 352 -5.86 -4.67 -4.77
C PRO A 352 -6.80 -4.06 -3.72
N GLY A 353 -6.26 -3.48 -2.65
CA GLY A 353 -7.06 -2.84 -1.61
C GLY A 353 -7.73 -1.56 -2.09
N VAL A 354 -7.03 -0.78 -2.93
CA VAL A 354 -7.57 0.45 -3.52
C VAL A 354 -8.63 0.12 -4.59
N LEU A 355 -8.38 -0.89 -5.43
CA LEU A 355 -9.30 -1.31 -6.49
C LEU A 355 -10.57 -1.99 -5.95
N LYS A 356 -10.46 -2.80 -4.88
CA LYS A 356 -11.64 -3.46 -4.26
C LYS A 356 -12.59 -2.48 -3.58
N ALA A 357 -12.07 -1.38 -3.03
CA ALA A 357 -12.92 -0.35 -2.42
C ALA A 357 -13.91 0.27 -3.45
N ASP A 358 -13.59 0.21 -4.73
CA ASP A 358 -14.41 0.78 -5.82
C ASP A 358 -15.34 -0.25 -6.49
N SER A 359 -15.27 -1.54 -6.12
CA SER A 359 -15.95 -2.64 -6.83
C SER A 359 -17.02 -3.38 -6.01
N GLY A 360 -17.58 -2.78 -4.96
CA GLY A 360 -18.55 -3.43 -4.07
C GLY A 360 -19.65 -4.18 -4.82
N VAL A 361 -19.67 -5.51 -4.69
CA VAL A 361 -20.71 -6.38 -5.27
C VAL A 361 -21.89 -6.36 -4.31
N HIS A 362 -22.77 -5.38 -4.51
CA HIS A 362 -23.95 -5.18 -3.69
C HIS A 362 -25.06 -6.15 -4.15
N THR A 363 -25.17 -7.32 -3.52
CA THR A 363 -26.26 -8.28 -3.80
C THR A 363 -27.02 -8.63 -2.53
N LEU A 364 -28.35 -8.51 -2.58
CA LEU A 364 -29.24 -8.96 -1.52
C LEU A 364 -29.33 -10.49 -1.54
N ARG A 365 -28.67 -11.18 -0.60
CA ARG A 365 -28.68 -12.65 -0.53
C ARG A 365 -29.57 -13.11 0.61
N GLU A 366 -30.57 -13.92 0.28
CA GLU A 366 -31.48 -14.51 1.28
C GLU A 366 -30.76 -15.54 2.15
N LEU A 367 -30.99 -15.47 3.46
CA LEU A 367 -30.49 -16.43 4.43
C LEU A 367 -31.59 -17.44 4.74
N THR A 368 -31.44 -18.65 4.22
CA THR A 368 -32.39 -19.74 4.43
C THR A 368 -32.05 -20.51 5.71
N LEU A 369 -33.08 -20.78 6.52
CA LEU A 369 -33.03 -21.71 7.66
C LEU A 369 -32.82 -23.15 7.20
#